data_AF-A0ABD6DGH2-F1
#
_entry.id   AF-A0ABD6DGH2-F1
#
_cell.length_a   1.000
_cell.length_b   1.000
_cell.length_c   1.000
_cell.angle_alpha   90.00
_cell.angle_beta   90.00
_cell.angle_gamma   90.00
#
_symmetry.space_group_name_H-M   'P 1'
#
loop_
_entity.id
_entity.type
_entity.pdbx_description
1 polymer ?
#
loop_
_entity_poly.entity_id
_entity_poly.type
_entity_poly.pdbx_seq_one_letter_code
_entity_poly.pdbx_strand_id
1 'polypeptide(L)'
;MRRRTYLTASTLSLTALAGCTGILGGDGSDVGDDPEQTLRTFLTAAIEGDRDRARDLVHPDGPMMAETEDSEQENTQQDLDISIEETEVRRQDESTAMVVVEYTLSDQQGNSQTDRVEYELRTHDGNWRVWDAGSPGGTPPNAGFDFTDQPDQNAVVITHGGGETIQHPDRITVQVGGSPRGTLAEVIDSPVEPGDSGTVSVPADSTGVLRLQWSSADRSVMLMRHEYDVR
;
A
#
# COMPACT_ATOMS: atom_id res chain seq x y z
N MET A 1 -44.33 17.54 -59.92
CA MET A 1 -42.96 17.91 -59.50
C MET A 1 -43.04 19.01 -58.45
N ARG A 2 -42.58 18.75 -57.22
CA ARG A 2 -42.11 19.72 -56.22
C ARG A 2 -41.54 18.91 -55.05
N ARG A 3 -40.21 18.79 -55.00
CA ARG A 3 -39.49 18.16 -53.90
C ARG A 3 -39.28 19.22 -52.82
N ARG A 4 -39.76 18.96 -51.60
CA ARG A 4 -39.40 19.70 -50.39
C ARG A 4 -38.58 18.76 -49.51
N THR A 5 -37.32 19.10 -49.32
CA THR A 5 -36.40 18.40 -48.43
C THR A 5 -36.44 19.11 -47.07
N TYR A 6 -36.84 18.39 -46.02
CA TYR A 6 -36.74 18.86 -44.65
C TYR A 6 -35.45 18.31 -44.03
N LEU A 7 -34.60 19.20 -43.51
CA LEU A 7 -33.43 18.87 -42.71
C LEU A 7 -33.89 18.64 -41.26
N THR A 8 -33.82 17.40 -40.80
CA THR A 8 -34.01 17.05 -39.39
C THR A 8 -32.62 16.90 -38.78
N ALA A 9 -32.22 17.88 -37.98
CA ALA A 9 -31.01 17.81 -37.16
C ALA A 9 -31.31 16.98 -35.90
N SER A 10 -30.71 15.81 -35.80
CA SER A 10 -30.76 14.98 -34.59
C SER A 10 -29.50 15.24 -33.78
N THR A 11 -29.67 15.92 -32.65
CA THR A 11 -28.65 16.13 -31.63
C THR A 11 -28.30 14.77 -31.02
N LEU A 12 -27.09 14.27 -31.27
CA LEU A 12 -26.56 13.12 -30.55
C LEU A 12 -25.96 13.63 -29.23
N SER A 13 -26.60 13.27 -28.13
CA SER A 13 -26.03 13.41 -26.79
C SER A 13 -24.85 12.46 -26.66
N LEU A 14 -23.63 13.01 -26.73
CA LEU A 14 -22.41 12.32 -26.33
C LEU A 14 -22.43 12.17 -24.81
N THR A 15 -22.80 10.99 -24.31
CA THR A 15 -22.40 10.56 -22.97
C THR A 15 -20.89 10.42 -22.99
N ALA A 16 -20.21 11.29 -22.25
CA ALA A 16 -18.77 11.22 -22.05
C ALA A 16 -18.44 9.93 -21.28
N LEU A 17 -18.18 8.86 -22.02
CA LEU A 17 -17.29 7.81 -21.54
C LEU A 17 -15.90 8.46 -21.51
N ALA A 18 -15.37 8.66 -20.32
CA ALA A 18 -13.96 9.00 -20.13
C ALA A 18 -13.14 7.88 -20.79
N GLY A 19 -12.64 8.20 -21.98
CA GLY A 19 -11.73 7.35 -22.72
C GLY A 19 -10.31 7.68 -22.31
N CYS A 20 -9.60 6.71 -21.74
CA CYS A 20 -8.16 6.66 -21.90
C CYS A 20 -7.88 5.80 -23.14
N THR A 21 -7.98 6.46 -24.28
CA THR A 21 -7.40 5.99 -25.54
C THR A 21 -5.91 6.32 -25.48
N GLY A 22 -5.11 5.40 -24.97
CA GLY A 22 -3.64 5.46 -25.02
C GLY A 22 -3.09 4.40 -25.96
N ILE A 23 -3.49 4.44 -27.25
CA ILE A 23 -3.00 3.50 -28.28
C ILE A 23 -2.57 4.22 -29.57
N LEU A 24 -2.03 5.44 -29.44
CA LEU A 24 -1.42 6.17 -30.56
C LEU A 24 0.05 6.42 -30.26
N GLY A 25 0.90 5.82 -31.09
CA GLY A 25 2.33 5.71 -30.89
C GLY A 25 3.08 7.04 -30.87
N GLY A 26 4.17 7.01 -30.12
CA GLY A 26 5.23 8.00 -30.10
C GLY A 26 6.45 7.37 -29.47
N ASP A 27 7.44 7.08 -30.29
CA ASP A 27 8.80 6.71 -29.94
C ASP A 27 9.38 7.82 -29.04
N GLY A 28 9.44 7.59 -27.73
CA GLY A 28 9.82 8.60 -26.73
C GLY A 28 9.65 8.06 -25.32
N SER A 29 10.71 7.46 -24.80
CA SER A 29 10.81 6.88 -23.47
C SER A 29 10.83 7.96 -22.37
N ASP A 30 9.74 8.70 -22.20
CA ASP A 30 9.64 9.66 -21.10
C ASP A 30 9.32 8.90 -19.82
N VAL A 31 10.37 8.68 -19.03
CA VAL A 31 10.30 8.12 -17.68
C VAL A 31 9.43 9.07 -16.83
N GLY A 32 8.22 8.63 -16.49
CA GLY A 32 7.31 9.40 -15.63
C GLY A 32 5.83 9.34 -16.00
N ASP A 33 5.47 8.83 -17.19
CA ASP A 33 4.06 8.75 -17.62
C ASP A 33 3.34 7.47 -17.15
N ASP A 34 4.11 6.41 -16.86
CA ASP A 34 3.61 5.12 -16.40
C ASP A 34 4.20 4.72 -15.04
N PRO A 35 3.36 4.33 -14.05
CA PRO A 35 3.85 4.01 -12.71
C PRO A 35 4.71 2.74 -12.68
N GLU A 36 4.40 1.73 -13.51
CA GLU A 36 5.16 0.50 -13.57
C GLU A 36 6.57 0.74 -14.11
N GLN A 37 6.68 1.48 -15.21
CA GLN A 37 7.96 1.85 -15.82
C GLN A 37 8.80 2.74 -14.89
N THR A 38 8.15 3.66 -14.17
CA THR A 38 8.81 4.51 -13.17
C THR A 38 9.43 3.67 -12.06
N LEU A 39 8.65 2.75 -11.48
CA LEU A 39 9.13 1.86 -10.42
C LEU A 39 10.26 0.95 -10.91
N ARG A 40 10.12 0.38 -12.10
CA ARG A 40 11.18 -0.45 -12.69
C ARG A 40 12.48 0.31 -12.86
N THR A 41 12.40 1.56 -13.32
CA THR A 41 13.57 2.44 -13.47
C THR A 41 14.20 2.74 -12.11
N PHE A 42 13.38 3.02 -11.10
CA PHE A 42 13.84 3.24 -9.73
C PHE A 42 14.59 2.03 -9.17
N LEU A 43 14.00 0.83 -9.28
CA LEU A 43 14.62 -0.40 -8.79
C LEU A 43 15.91 -0.75 -9.53
N THR A 44 15.95 -0.59 -10.86
CA THR A 44 17.18 -0.78 -11.62
C THR A 44 18.29 0.15 -11.15
N ALA A 45 17.98 1.45 -10.99
CA ALA A 45 18.95 2.42 -10.47
C ALA A 45 19.44 2.05 -9.07
N ALA A 46 18.54 1.61 -8.18
CA ALA A 46 18.88 1.19 -6.83
C ALA A 46 19.81 -0.05 -6.83
N ILE A 47 19.50 -1.07 -7.64
CA ILE A 47 20.30 -2.29 -7.77
C ILE A 47 21.68 -2.00 -8.37
N GLU A 48 21.76 -1.11 -9.36
CA GLU A 48 23.01 -0.69 -9.99
C GLU A 48 23.83 0.28 -9.12
N GLY A 49 23.28 0.73 -7.98
CA GLY A 49 23.92 1.68 -7.08
C GLY A 49 23.92 3.12 -7.59
N ASP A 50 23.12 3.44 -8.62
CA ASP A 50 22.92 4.80 -9.13
C ASP A 50 21.95 5.57 -8.22
N ARG A 51 22.47 6.00 -7.06
CA ARG A 51 21.69 6.66 -6.01
C ARG A 51 21.10 7.99 -6.46
N ASP A 52 21.83 8.76 -7.28
CA ASP A 52 21.32 10.03 -7.80
C ASP A 52 20.11 9.78 -8.70
N ARG A 53 20.20 8.78 -9.58
CA ARG A 53 19.08 8.40 -10.45
C ARG A 53 17.89 7.84 -9.67
N ALA A 54 18.14 7.02 -8.66
CA ALA A 54 17.09 6.50 -7.79
C ALA A 54 16.40 7.63 -7.03
N ARG A 55 17.16 8.54 -6.40
CA ARG A 55 16.65 9.71 -5.66
C ARG A 55 15.78 10.61 -6.55
N ASP A 56 16.18 10.84 -7.80
CA ASP A 56 15.40 11.62 -8.75
C ASP A 56 14.02 11.03 -9.06
N LEU A 57 13.78 9.75 -8.73
CA LEU A 57 12.52 9.03 -8.95
C LEU A 57 11.68 8.91 -7.67
N VAL A 58 12.19 9.33 -6.51
CA VAL A 58 11.45 9.35 -5.25
C VAL A 58 10.64 10.64 -5.14
N HIS A 59 9.44 10.55 -4.54
CA HIS A 59 8.58 11.70 -4.33
C HIS A 59 9.17 12.60 -3.23
N PRO A 60 9.36 13.91 -3.45
CA PRO A 60 10.07 14.79 -2.50
C PRO A 60 9.40 14.86 -1.11
N ASP A 61 8.08 14.74 -1.06
CA ASP A 61 7.30 14.73 0.19
C ASP A 61 7.01 13.32 0.75
N GLY A 62 7.55 12.27 0.12
CA GLY A 62 7.25 10.87 0.45
C GLY A 62 8.09 10.34 1.62
N PRO A 63 7.59 9.37 2.40
CA PRO A 63 8.34 8.74 3.50
C PRO A 63 9.69 8.16 3.05
N MET A 64 9.75 7.67 1.80
CA MET A 64 10.98 7.10 1.23
C MET A 64 12.12 8.13 1.04
N MET A 65 11.81 9.43 0.96
CA MET A 65 12.86 10.47 0.96
C MET A 65 13.58 10.56 2.29
N ALA A 66 12.84 10.50 3.40
CA ALA A 66 13.43 10.54 4.74
C ALA A 66 14.39 9.34 4.94
N GLU A 67 13.98 8.15 4.47
CA GLU A 67 14.82 6.95 4.54
C GLU A 67 16.07 7.06 3.66
N THR A 68 15.96 7.68 2.48
CA THR A 68 17.09 7.87 1.56
C THR A 68 18.12 8.86 2.11
N GLU A 69 17.69 9.89 2.85
CA GLU A 69 18.58 10.86 3.51
C GLU A 69 19.29 10.24 4.74
N ASP A 70 18.60 9.41 5.51
CA ASP A 70 19.16 8.77 6.71
C ASP A 70 20.12 7.61 6.39
N SER A 71 19.93 6.94 5.25
CA SER A 71 20.72 5.75 4.86
C SER A 71 22.10 6.07 4.25
N GLU A 72 22.50 7.34 4.16
CA GLU A 72 23.85 7.74 3.71
C GLU A 72 25.00 7.20 4.60
N GLN A 73 24.70 6.65 5.79
CA GLN A 73 25.70 6.22 6.77
C GLN A 73 26.00 4.71 6.82
N GLU A 74 25.17 3.82 6.27
CA GLU A 74 25.35 2.37 6.41
C GLU A 74 25.69 1.68 5.08
N ASN A 75 26.96 1.76 4.69
CA ASN A 75 27.51 1.07 3.52
C ASN A 75 27.83 -0.40 3.84
N THR A 76 26.82 -1.17 4.23
CA THR A 76 26.91 -2.64 4.34
C THR A 76 26.25 -3.26 3.12
N GLN A 77 26.85 -3.03 1.96
CA GLN A 77 26.42 -3.68 0.73
C GLN A 77 26.71 -5.17 0.90
N GLN A 78 25.71 -5.92 1.35
CA GLN A 78 25.76 -7.37 1.35
C GLN A 78 25.84 -7.82 -0.12
N ASP A 79 26.70 -8.79 -0.41
CA ASP A 79 26.86 -9.40 -1.75
C ASP A 79 25.59 -10.21 -2.11
N LEU A 80 24.47 -9.50 -2.29
CA LEU A 80 23.18 -10.05 -2.70
C LEU A 80 22.92 -9.64 -4.15
N ASP A 81 22.72 -10.63 -5.00
CA ASP A 81 22.21 -10.44 -6.36
C ASP A 81 20.69 -10.30 -6.30
N ILE A 82 20.17 -9.18 -6.82
CA ILE A 82 18.74 -8.89 -6.87
C ILE A 82 18.25 -9.01 -8.32
N SER A 83 17.27 -9.87 -8.57
CA SER A 83 16.59 -10.02 -9.87
C SER A 83 15.13 -9.59 -9.74
N ILE A 84 14.65 -8.73 -10.64
CA ILE A 84 13.24 -8.35 -10.72
C ILE A 84 12.56 -9.34 -11.67
N GLU A 85 11.59 -10.09 -11.16
CA GLU A 85 10.89 -11.13 -11.92
C GLU A 85 9.61 -10.59 -12.58
N GLU A 86 8.78 -9.87 -11.81
CA GLU A 86 7.49 -9.38 -12.26
C GLU A 86 7.15 -8.02 -11.64
N THR A 87 6.47 -7.18 -12.41
CA THR A 87 5.87 -5.92 -11.96
C THR A 87 4.39 -5.91 -12.36
N GLU A 88 3.50 -5.62 -11.42
CA GLU A 88 2.05 -5.64 -11.63
C GLU A 88 1.37 -4.42 -11.00
N VAL A 89 0.70 -3.60 -11.80
CA VAL A 89 -0.15 -2.52 -11.30
C VAL A 89 -1.46 -3.10 -10.75
N ARG A 90 -1.65 -3.03 -9.42
CA ARG A 90 -2.84 -3.54 -8.74
C ARG A 90 -3.99 -2.54 -8.69
N ARG A 91 -3.65 -1.26 -8.46
CA ARG A 91 -4.60 -0.14 -8.38
C ARG A 91 -3.95 1.08 -9.00
N GLN A 92 -4.73 1.87 -9.72
CA GLN A 92 -4.27 3.14 -10.29
C GLN A 92 -5.43 4.11 -10.41
N ASP A 93 -5.21 5.34 -9.99
CA ASP A 93 -6.04 6.50 -10.25
C ASP A 93 -5.20 7.62 -10.93
N GLU A 94 -5.75 8.83 -11.00
CA GLU A 94 -5.11 9.96 -11.69
C GLU A 94 -3.79 10.41 -11.05
N SER A 95 -3.60 10.13 -9.75
CA SER A 95 -2.49 10.69 -8.97
C SER A 95 -1.78 9.68 -8.06
N THR A 96 -2.36 8.49 -7.88
CA THR A 96 -1.84 7.41 -7.05
C THR A 96 -1.85 6.08 -7.81
N ALA A 97 -0.83 5.27 -7.63
CA ALA A 97 -0.76 3.90 -8.13
C ALA A 97 -0.18 2.97 -7.07
N MET A 98 -0.61 1.72 -7.09
CA MET A 98 -0.11 0.65 -6.25
C MET A 98 0.45 -0.45 -7.13
N VAL A 99 1.76 -0.66 -7.06
CA VAL A 99 2.50 -1.58 -7.94
C VAL A 99 3.16 -2.65 -7.10
N VAL A 100 2.85 -3.91 -7.38
CA VAL A 100 3.48 -5.06 -6.74
C VAL A 100 4.68 -5.49 -7.58
N VAL A 101 5.79 -5.74 -6.89
CA VAL A 101 7.04 -6.20 -7.49
C VAL A 101 7.38 -7.55 -6.88
N GLU A 102 7.61 -8.55 -7.72
CA GLU A 102 8.24 -9.80 -7.33
C GLU A 102 9.73 -9.72 -7.65
N TYR A 103 10.58 -9.98 -6.65
CA TYR A 103 12.03 -9.98 -6.81
C TYR A 103 12.64 -11.20 -6.13
N THR A 104 13.76 -11.67 -6.67
CA THR A 104 14.55 -12.76 -6.11
C THR A 104 15.87 -12.21 -5.59
N LEU A 105 16.13 -12.42 -4.31
CA LEU A 105 17.43 -12.21 -3.67
C LEU A 105 18.22 -13.51 -3.73
N SER A 106 19.44 -13.46 -4.23
CA SER A 106 20.37 -14.60 -4.22
C SER A 106 21.68 -14.23 -3.55
N ASP A 107 22.25 -15.15 -2.77
CA ASP A 107 23.59 -14.99 -2.20
C ASP A 107 24.66 -15.75 -3.00
N GLN A 108 25.94 -15.45 -2.73
CA GLN A 108 27.06 -16.14 -3.36
C GLN A 108 27.17 -17.64 -3.00
N GLN A 109 26.40 -18.11 -2.02
CA GLN A 109 26.35 -19.52 -1.61
C GLN A 109 25.30 -20.31 -2.42
N GLY A 110 24.56 -19.64 -3.32
CA GLY A 110 23.53 -20.23 -4.16
C GLY A 110 22.18 -20.37 -3.47
N ASN A 111 21.99 -19.75 -2.31
CA ASN A 111 20.67 -19.62 -1.72
C ASN A 111 19.91 -18.51 -2.44
N SER A 112 18.62 -18.73 -2.70
CA SER A 112 17.74 -17.72 -3.26
C SER A 112 16.41 -17.69 -2.51
N GLN A 113 15.83 -16.50 -2.42
CA GLN A 113 14.51 -16.25 -1.86
C GLN A 113 13.78 -15.29 -2.79
N THR A 114 12.54 -15.63 -3.14
CA THR A 114 11.64 -14.75 -3.90
C THR A 114 10.66 -14.11 -2.94
N ASP A 115 10.57 -12.78 -2.99
CA ASP A 115 9.69 -11.97 -2.16
C ASP A 115 8.84 -11.03 -3.04
N ARG A 116 7.72 -10.55 -2.47
CA ARG A 116 6.86 -9.56 -3.09
C ARG A 116 6.78 -8.29 -2.24
N VAL A 117 6.98 -7.15 -2.88
CA VAL A 117 6.84 -5.80 -2.31
C VAL A 117 5.67 -5.12 -2.96
N GLU A 118 4.97 -4.29 -2.21
CA GLU A 118 3.96 -3.39 -2.77
C GLU A 118 4.47 -1.96 -2.61
N TYR A 119 4.62 -1.25 -3.73
CA TYR A 119 5.07 0.14 -3.78
C TYR A 119 3.89 1.06 -4.06
N GLU A 120 3.81 2.13 -3.27
CA GLU A 120 2.93 3.25 -3.58
C GLU A 120 3.69 4.25 -4.44
N LEU A 121 3.09 4.64 -5.55
CA LEU A 121 3.57 5.72 -6.41
C LEU A 121 2.56 6.86 -6.40
N ARG A 122 3.08 8.09 -6.41
CA ARG A 122 2.27 9.30 -6.54
C ARG A 122 2.84 10.23 -7.58
N THR A 123 1.98 10.98 -8.25
CA THR A 123 2.41 11.99 -9.21
C THR A 123 2.96 13.24 -8.52
N HIS A 124 4.08 13.77 -9.02
CA HIS A 124 4.67 15.05 -8.66
C HIS A 124 5.03 15.82 -9.93
N ASP A 125 4.54 17.06 -10.08
CA ASP A 125 4.67 17.86 -11.31
C ASP A 125 4.25 17.11 -12.58
N GLY A 126 3.22 16.27 -12.48
CA GLY A 126 2.69 15.47 -13.59
C GLY A 126 3.47 14.18 -13.89
N ASN A 127 4.51 13.85 -13.12
CA ASN A 127 5.31 12.64 -13.31
C ASN A 127 5.13 11.68 -12.13
N TRP A 128 5.00 10.38 -12.39
CA TRP A 128 5.01 9.38 -11.33
C TRP A 128 6.35 9.39 -10.57
N ARG A 129 6.25 9.23 -9.26
CA ARG A 129 7.37 9.10 -8.33
C ARG A 129 7.07 8.02 -7.30
N VAL A 130 8.10 7.35 -6.81
CA VAL A 130 7.97 6.39 -5.72
C VAL A 130 7.70 7.15 -4.44
N TRP A 131 6.52 6.95 -3.87
CA TRP A 131 6.10 7.61 -2.62
C TRP A 131 6.58 6.80 -1.43
N ASP A 132 6.29 5.50 -1.45
CA ASP A 132 6.58 4.58 -0.35
C ASP A 132 6.90 3.18 -0.89
N ALA A 133 7.85 2.53 -0.25
CA ALA A 133 8.18 1.14 -0.48
C ALA A 133 7.52 0.32 0.64
N GLY A 134 6.24 -0.02 0.46
CA GLY A 134 5.53 -0.80 1.46
C GLY A 134 6.31 -2.09 1.76
N SER A 135 6.64 -2.35 3.02
CA SER A 135 7.71 -3.31 3.36
C SER A 135 7.52 -4.68 2.68
N PRO A 136 8.55 -5.22 1.97
CA PRO A 136 8.54 -6.54 1.36
C PRO A 136 8.16 -7.58 2.40
N GLY A 137 7.05 -8.29 2.23
CA GLY A 137 6.67 -9.38 3.14
C GLY A 137 6.87 -9.04 4.62
N GLY A 138 6.62 -7.78 5.03
CA GLY A 138 7.19 -7.21 6.27
C GLY A 138 6.92 -8.07 7.49
N THR A 139 7.83 -8.17 8.46
CA THR A 139 7.55 -8.88 9.72
C THR A 139 6.27 -8.33 10.34
N PRO A 140 5.33 -9.17 10.82
CA PRO A 140 4.19 -8.66 11.55
C PRO A 140 4.71 -7.77 12.67
N PRO A 141 4.08 -6.63 12.95
CA PRO A 141 4.66 -5.69 13.87
C PRO A 141 4.80 -6.34 15.26
N ASN A 142 5.93 -6.12 15.91
CA ASN A 142 6.17 -6.52 17.28
C ASN A 142 5.55 -5.50 18.24
N ALA A 143 4.22 -5.43 18.20
CA ALA A 143 3.39 -4.56 19.03
C ALA A 143 2.48 -5.37 19.93
N GLY A 144 2.38 -4.97 21.19
CA GLY A 144 1.39 -5.47 22.13
C GLY A 144 0.10 -4.69 22.03
N PHE A 145 -1.04 -5.35 22.27
CA PHE A 145 -2.34 -4.69 22.33
C PHE A 145 -3.08 -5.06 23.61
N ASP A 146 -3.65 -4.05 24.25
CA ASP A 146 -4.56 -4.20 25.37
C ASP A 146 -6.00 -3.97 24.91
N PHE A 147 -6.93 -4.69 25.54
CA PHE A 147 -8.35 -4.65 25.21
C PHE A 147 -9.17 -4.34 26.45
N THR A 148 -10.15 -3.43 26.32
CA THR A 148 -11.10 -3.11 27.39
C THR A 148 -12.52 -3.23 26.87
N ASP A 149 -13.30 -4.13 27.46
CA ASP A 149 -14.72 -4.29 27.15
C ASP A 149 -15.54 -3.15 27.76
N GLN A 150 -16.42 -2.57 26.96
CA GLN A 150 -17.33 -1.50 27.36
C GLN A 150 -18.78 -1.95 27.13
N PRO A 151 -19.38 -2.72 28.06
CA PRO A 151 -20.73 -3.25 27.91
C PRO A 151 -21.77 -2.15 27.71
N ASP A 152 -21.66 -1.04 28.47
CA ASP A 152 -22.57 0.11 28.36
C ASP A 152 -22.57 0.78 26.97
N GLN A 153 -21.54 0.53 26.16
CA GLN A 153 -21.36 1.10 24.82
C GLN A 153 -21.43 0.05 23.71
N ASN A 154 -21.61 -1.23 24.05
CA ASN A 154 -21.51 -2.36 23.11
C ASN A 154 -20.23 -2.27 22.27
N ALA A 155 -19.10 -2.02 22.93
CA ALA A 155 -17.84 -1.76 22.26
C ALA A 155 -16.65 -2.39 22.98
N VAL A 156 -15.55 -2.54 22.24
CA VAL A 156 -14.23 -2.91 22.77
C VAL A 156 -13.25 -1.80 22.39
N VAL A 157 -12.54 -1.28 23.39
CA VAL A 157 -11.43 -0.35 23.17
C VAL A 157 -10.17 -1.15 22.94
N ILE A 158 -9.49 -0.87 21.83
CA ILE A 158 -8.18 -1.41 21.49
C ILE A 158 -7.16 -0.34 21.83
N THR A 159 -6.14 -0.68 22.61
CA THR A 159 -5.03 0.23 22.95
C THR A 159 -3.72 -0.40 22.52
N HIS A 160 -2.83 0.38 21.91
CA HIS A 160 -1.47 -0.04 21.64
C HIS A 160 -0.69 -0.13 22.96
N GLY A 161 -0.53 -1.34 23.49
CA GLY A 161 0.05 -1.61 24.82
C GLY A 161 1.56 -1.41 24.91
N GLY A 162 2.26 -1.28 23.78
CA GLY A 162 3.70 -1.03 23.71
C GLY A 162 4.38 -1.81 22.58
N GLY A 163 5.69 -1.65 22.44
CA GLY A 163 6.45 -2.22 21.32
C GLY A 163 6.82 -1.14 20.30
N GLU A 164 6.94 -1.54 19.04
CA GLU A 164 7.27 -0.62 17.94
C GLU A 164 6.06 0.17 17.44
N THR A 165 6.30 1.38 16.93
CA THR A 165 5.29 2.19 16.22
C THR A 165 4.85 1.48 14.95
N ILE A 166 3.53 1.39 14.74
CA ILE A 166 2.96 0.74 13.56
C ILE A 166 2.76 1.78 12.46
N GLN A 167 3.62 1.74 11.45
CA GLN A 167 3.60 2.68 10.32
C GLN A 167 2.50 2.38 9.30
N HIS A 168 2.15 1.09 9.14
CA HIS A 168 1.13 0.63 8.18
C HIS A 168 0.00 -0.13 8.88
N PRO A 169 -0.80 0.54 9.73
CA PRO A 169 -1.90 -0.09 10.46
C PRO A 169 -3.04 -0.56 9.52
N ASP A 170 -3.06 -0.10 8.28
CA ASP A 170 -3.94 -0.58 7.22
C ASP A 170 -3.72 -2.06 6.87
N ARG A 171 -2.52 -2.60 7.15
CA ARG A 171 -2.21 -4.03 7.01
C ARG A 171 -2.76 -4.92 8.11
N ILE A 172 -3.30 -4.33 9.19
CA ILE A 172 -3.90 -5.06 10.31
C ILE A 172 -5.42 -5.02 10.17
N THR A 173 -6.02 -6.14 9.80
CA THR A 173 -7.47 -6.30 9.77
C THR A 173 -8.03 -6.52 11.17
N VAL A 174 -9.08 -5.77 11.50
CA VAL A 174 -9.87 -5.95 12.72
C VAL A 174 -11.07 -6.84 12.39
N GLN A 175 -11.23 -7.94 13.12
CA GLN A 175 -12.33 -8.89 12.92
C GLN A 175 -13.15 -9.07 14.20
N VAL A 176 -14.48 -9.11 14.07
CA VAL A 176 -15.41 -9.40 15.17
C VAL A 176 -16.28 -10.60 14.77
N GLY A 177 -16.25 -11.65 15.58
CA GLY A 177 -16.98 -12.89 15.29
C GLY A 177 -16.52 -13.58 14.00
N GLY A 178 -15.25 -13.38 13.61
CA GLY A 178 -14.68 -13.90 12.37
C GLY A 178 -15.06 -13.13 11.10
N SER A 179 -15.84 -12.05 11.22
CA SER A 179 -16.13 -11.15 10.09
C SER A 179 -15.24 -9.91 10.16
N PRO A 180 -14.63 -9.47 9.04
CA PRO A 180 -13.86 -8.23 9.00
C PRO A 180 -14.76 -7.03 9.29
N ARG A 181 -14.25 -6.08 10.08
CA ARG A 181 -14.92 -4.83 10.45
C ARG A 181 -14.22 -3.60 9.87
N GLY A 182 -12.98 -3.76 9.42
CA GLY A 182 -12.14 -2.68 8.92
C GLY A 182 -10.66 -3.00 9.15
N THR A 183 -9.83 -1.99 9.03
CA THR A 183 -8.40 -2.02 9.35
C THR A 183 -8.13 -1.29 10.66
N LEU A 184 -6.93 -1.48 11.23
CA LEU A 184 -6.54 -0.77 12.45
C LEU A 184 -6.42 0.73 12.19
N ALA A 185 -6.04 1.16 10.98
CA ALA A 185 -5.97 2.57 10.58
C ALA A 185 -7.33 3.30 10.64
N GLU A 186 -8.44 2.56 10.51
CA GLU A 186 -9.80 3.12 10.63
C GLU A 186 -10.28 3.20 12.09
N VAL A 187 -9.57 2.51 13.00
CA VAL A 187 -9.92 2.40 14.41
C VAL A 187 -9.04 3.31 15.26
N ILE A 188 -7.73 3.35 14.97
CA ILE A 188 -6.71 4.17 15.63
C ILE A 188 -6.00 4.97 14.55
N ASP A 189 -5.78 6.26 14.79
CA ASP A 189 -5.11 7.15 13.85
C ASP A 189 -3.71 6.62 13.48
N SER A 190 -3.31 6.84 12.22
CA SER A 190 -2.00 6.43 11.71
C SER A 190 -0.99 7.59 11.76
N PRO A 191 0.28 7.36 12.15
CA PRO A 191 0.82 6.09 12.65
C PRO A 191 0.31 5.74 14.05
N VAL A 192 0.28 4.45 14.40
CA VAL A 192 -0.18 4.01 15.73
C VAL A 192 1.00 3.91 16.68
N GLU A 193 1.02 4.74 17.71
CA GLU A 193 2.07 4.80 18.74
C GLU A 193 1.64 4.11 20.05
N PRO A 194 2.59 3.70 20.92
CA PRO A 194 2.28 3.22 22.26
C PRO A 194 1.40 4.18 23.07
N GLY A 195 0.25 3.66 23.53
CA GLY A 195 -0.76 4.41 24.28
C GLY A 195 -1.94 4.89 23.44
N ASP A 196 -1.82 4.88 22.11
CA ASP A 196 -2.95 5.24 21.24
C ASP A 196 -4.06 4.22 21.35
N SER A 197 -5.30 4.70 21.23
CA SER A 197 -6.48 3.86 21.42
C SER A 197 -7.60 4.22 20.47
N GLY A 198 -8.43 3.21 20.18
CA GLY A 198 -9.56 3.31 19.28
C GLY A 198 -10.66 2.36 19.70
N THR A 199 -11.88 2.61 19.23
CA THR A 199 -13.08 1.88 19.67
C THR A 199 -13.68 1.08 18.53
N VAL A 200 -14.00 -0.18 18.79
CA VAL A 200 -14.67 -1.08 17.83
C VAL A 200 -16.04 -1.46 18.38
N SER A 201 -17.09 -1.16 17.62
CA SER A 201 -18.45 -1.59 17.98
C SER A 201 -18.63 -3.10 17.77
N VAL A 202 -19.27 -3.75 18.75
CA VAL A 202 -19.62 -5.16 18.75
C VAL A 202 -21.14 -5.33 18.87
N PRO A 203 -21.72 -6.50 18.57
CA PRO A 203 -23.15 -6.71 18.77
C PRO A 203 -23.55 -6.49 20.24
N ALA A 204 -24.70 -5.87 20.46
CA ALA A 204 -25.18 -5.60 21.82
C ALA A 204 -25.53 -6.88 22.58
N ASP A 205 -25.38 -6.83 23.91
CA ASP A 205 -25.68 -7.93 24.84
C ASP A 205 -25.06 -9.26 24.40
N SER A 206 -23.81 -9.23 23.95
CA SER A 206 -23.15 -10.38 23.31
C SER A 206 -21.77 -10.69 23.90
N THR A 207 -21.34 -11.93 23.69
CA THR A 207 -19.95 -12.35 23.89
C THR A 207 -19.40 -12.82 22.56
N GLY A 208 -18.12 -12.62 22.32
CA GLY A 208 -17.51 -13.10 21.10
C GLY A 208 -16.01 -13.01 21.10
N VAL A 209 -15.43 -13.04 19.89
CA VAL A 209 -13.99 -12.95 19.70
C VAL A 209 -13.71 -11.76 18.80
N LEU A 210 -12.82 -10.88 19.25
CA LEU A 210 -12.16 -9.86 18.45
C LEU A 210 -10.76 -10.37 18.07
N ARG A 211 -10.34 -10.16 16.82
CA ARG A 211 -9.00 -10.54 16.34
C ARG A 211 -8.35 -9.38 15.61
N LEU A 212 -7.04 -9.25 15.81
CA LEU A 212 -6.16 -8.45 14.99
C LEU A 212 -5.33 -9.40 14.14
N GLN A 213 -5.43 -9.25 12.83
CA GLN A 213 -4.69 -10.07 11.87
C GLN A 213 -3.90 -9.17 10.95
N TRP A 214 -2.58 -9.27 11.03
CA TRP A 214 -1.69 -8.64 10.08
C TRP A 214 -1.60 -9.48 8.81
N SER A 215 -1.55 -8.85 7.64
CA SER A 215 -1.36 -9.54 6.37
C SER A 215 -0.34 -8.82 5.49
N SER A 216 0.47 -9.62 4.78
CA SER A 216 1.21 -9.22 3.57
C SER A 216 0.63 -9.94 2.35
N ALA A 217 1.28 -9.74 1.19
CA ALA A 217 0.90 -10.34 -0.08
C ALA A 217 0.77 -11.88 -0.04
N ASP A 218 1.59 -12.55 0.78
CA ASP A 218 1.79 -14.00 0.77
C ASP A 218 1.45 -14.68 2.12
N ARG A 219 1.35 -13.90 3.21
CA ARG A 219 1.09 -14.45 4.55
C ARG A 219 0.13 -13.60 5.37
N SER A 220 -0.61 -14.28 6.25
CA SER A 220 -1.39 -13.65 7.31
C SER A 220 -0.97 -14.21 8.65
N VAL A 221 -0.76 -13.32 9.62
CA VAL A 221 -0.39 -13.68 10.99
C VAL A 221 -1.42 -13.09 11.93
N MET A 222 -1.97 -13.93 12.80
CA MET A 222 -2.81 -13.46 13.89
C MET A 222 -1.91 -12.80 14.92
N LEU A 223 -2.06 -11.48 15.08
CA LEU A 223 -1.32 -10.72 16.08
C LEU A 223 -1.90 -10.98 17.45
N MET A 224 -3.22 -10.79 17.57
CA MET A 224 -3.93 -10.86 18.85
C MET A 224 -5.32 -11.45 18.70
N ARG A 225 -5.78 -12.06 19.80
CA ARG A 225 -7.13 -12.59 19.98
C ARG A 225 -7.63 -12.17 21.35
N HIS A 226 -8.78 -11.51 21.40
CA HIS A 226 -9.46 -11.12 22.62
C HIS A 226 -10.86 -11.74 22.67
N GLU A 227 -11.24 -12.32 23.81
CA GLU A 227 -12.61 -12.77 24.06
C GLU A 227 -13.33 -11.64 24.79
N TYR A 228 -14.34 -11.04 24.17
CA TYR A 228 -15.07 -9.92 24.75
C TYR A 228 -16.38 -10.39 25.38
N ASP A 229 -16.80 -9.70 26.44
CA ASP A 229 -18.12 -9.81 27.06
C ASP A 229 -18.73 -8.41 27.21
N VAL A 230 -19.78 -8.15 26.42
CA VAL A 230 -20.57 -6.91 26.45
C VAL A 230 -22.03 -7.17 26.82
N ARG A 231 -22.29 -8.22 27.61
CA ARG A 231 -23.60 -8.50 28.20
C ARG A 231 -23.87 -7.71 29.48
#